data_AF-A0A424KEB4-F1
#
_entry.id   AF-A0A424KEB4-F1
#
_cell.length_a   1.000
_cell.length_b   1.000
_cell.length_c   1.000
_cell.angle_alpha   90.00
_cell.angle_beta   90.00
_cell.angle_gamma   90.00
#
_symmetry.space_group_name_H-M   'P 1'
#
loop_
_entity.id
_entity.type
_entity.pdbx_description
1 polymer ?
#
loop_
_entity_poly.entity_id
_entity_poly.type
_entity_poly.pdbx_seq_one_letter_code
_entity_poly.pdbx_strand_id
1 'polypeptide(L)' 'MDATEKMLQDLFKQMGADELQSQRMASQLLKRANQLAKEESISEIEALQNLLKKILEGQK' A
#
# COMPACT_ATOMS: atom_id res chain seq x y z
N MET A 1 14.13 6.50 -2.22
CA MET A 1 12.99 5.57 -2.28
C MET A 1 13.09 4.66 -1.07
N ASP A 2 12.07 4.68 -0.23
CA ASP A 2 11.94 3.75 0.90
C ASP A 2 11.86 2.30 0.34
N ALA A 3 12.51 1.35 1.01
CA ALA A 3 12.48 -0.06 0.61
C ALA A 3 11.04 -0.61 0.53
N THR A 4 10.17 -0.14 1.42
CA THR A 4 8.75 -0.50 1.45
C THR A 4 8.01 0.06 0.24
N GLU A 5 8.27 1.32 -0.13
CA GLU A 5 7.63 1.95 -1.28
C GLU A 5 7.98 1.25 -2.58
N LYS A 6 9.25 0.84 -2.75
CA LYS A 6 9.68 0.07 -3.93
C LYS A 6 9.00 -1.29 -4.00
N MET A 7 8.91 -2.01 -2.88
CA MET A 7 8.19 -3.29 -2.82
C MET A 7 6.72 -3.15 -3.24
N LEU A 8 6.05 -2.09 -2.78
CA LEU A 8 4.66 -1.82 -3.15
C LEU A 8 4.51 -1.49 -4.64
N GLN A 9 5.45 -0.76 -5.23
CA GLN A 9 5.45 -0.50 -6.67
C GLN A 9 5.57 -1.80 -7.47
N ASP A 10 6.50 -2.69 -7.09
CA ASP A 10 6.68 -3.98 -7.75
C ASP A 10 5.43 -4.86 -7.61
N LEU A 11 4.77 -4.86 -6.44
CA LEU A 11 3.48 -5.53 -6.25
C LEU A 11 2.41 -4.99 -7.20
N PHE A 12 2.25 -3.67 -7.29
CA PHE A 12 1.24 -3.09 -8.17
C PHE A 12 1.53 -3.34 -9.65
N LYS A 13 2.80 -3.37 -10.05
CA LYS A 13 3.21 -3.81 -11.40
C LYS A 13 2.80 -5.26 -11.68
N GLN A 14 3.01 -6.16 -10.72
CA GLN A 14 2.57 -7.56 -10.83
C GLN A 14 1.04 -7.68 -10.94
N MET A 15 0.30 -6.73 -10.37
CA MET A 15 -1.15 -6.62 -10.50
C MET A 15 -1.62 -5.91 -11.79
N GLY A 16 -0.70 -5.51 -12.68
CA GLY A 16 -0.99 -4.92 -13.98
C GLY A 16 -0.92 -3.39 -14.07
N ALA A 17 -0.44 -2.70 -13.02
CA ALA A 17 -0.24 -1.26 -13.07
C ALA A 17 1.00 -0.88 -13.91
N ASP A 18 0.90 0.22 -14.66
CA ASP A 18 2.08 0.81 -15.32
C ASP A 18 3.03 1.48 -14.30
N GLU A 19 4.22 1.91 -14.75
CA GLU A 19 5.24 2.53 -13.89
C GLU A 19 4.69 3.71 -13.07
N LEU A 20 4.03 4.66 -13.73
CA LEU A 20 3.52 5.87 -13.07
C LEU A 20 2.35 5.55 -12.14
N GLN A 21 1.50 4.60 -12.53
CA GLN A 21 0.40 4.11 -11.72
C GLN A 21 0.92 3.40 -10.48
N SER A 22 1.90 2.51 -10.60
CA SER A 22 2.51 1.79 -9.48
C SER A 22 3.12 2.73 -8.44
N GLN A 23 3.83 3.77 -8.90
CA GLN A 23 4.41 4.81 -8.04
C GLN A 23 3.34 5.58 -7.28
N ARG A 24 2.28 6.02 -7.98
CA ARG A 24 1.16 6.73 -7.34
C ARG A 24 0.44 5.85 -6.33
N MET A 25 0.16 4.59 -6.67
CA MET A 25 -0.54 3.64 -5.80
C MET A 25 0.29 3.33 -4.55
N ALA A 26 1.60 3.11 -4.66
CA ALA A 26 2.48 2.89 -3.53
C ALA A 26 2.48 4.09 -2.56
N SER A 27 2.66 5.31 -3.10
CA SER A 27 2.64 6.53 -2.30
C SER A 27 1.29 6.75 -1.60
N GLN A 28 0.19 6.50 -2.31
CA GLN A 28 -1.16 6.62 -1.75
C GLN A 28 -1.42 5.59 -0.65
N LEU A 29 -0.99 4.34 -0.84
CA LEU A 29 -1.17 3.28 0.15
C LEU A 29 -0.45 3.61 1.44
N LEU A 30 0.81 4.06 1.37
CA LEU A 30 1.59 4.45 2.53
C LEU A 30 0.99 5.66 3.25
N LYS A 31 0.56 6.69 2.51
CA LYS A 31 -0.16 7.84 3.10
C LYS A 31 -1.41 7.40 3.83
N ARG A 32 -2.19 6.47 3.26
CA ARG A 32 -3.40 5.94 3.89
C ARG A 32 -3.07 5.09 5.12
N ALA A 33 -2.02 4.28 5.08
CA ALA A 33 -1.56 3.49 6.23
C ALA A 33 -1.19 4.41 7.41
N ASN A 34 -0.43 5.48 7.14
CA ASN A 34 -0.05 6.45 8.18
C ASN A 34 -1.24 7.22 8.75
N GLN A 35 -2.25 7.49 7.91
CA GLN A 35 -3.48 8.10 8.37
C GLN A 35 -4.27 7.15 9.28
N LEU A 36 -4.47 5.90 8.85
CA LEU A 36 -5.20 4.89 9.61
C LEU A 36 -4.52 4.54 10.93
N ALA A 37 -3.20 4.45 10.94
CA ALA A 37 -2.43 4.24 12.16
C ALA A 37 -2.76 5.27 13.24
N LYS A 38 -2.94 6.54 12.85
CA LYS A 38 -3.34 7.63 13.75
C LYS A 38 -4.82 7.56 14.12
N GLU A 39 -5.70 7.34 13.15
CA GLU A 39 -7.15 7.30 13.35
C GLU A 39 -7.57 6.13 14.26
N GLU A 40 -6.92 4.97 14.11
CA GLU A 40 -7.27 3.72 14.80
C GLU A 40 -6.33 3.42 15.99
N SER A 41 -5.32 4.26 16.24
CA SER A 41 -4.30 4.07 17.30
C SER A 41 -3.58 2.72 17.21
N ILE A 42 -3.29 2.28 15.98
CA ILE A 42 -2.52 1.06 15.66
C ILE A 42 -1.16 1.43 15.05
N SER A 43 -0.28 0.44 14.85
CA SER A 43 1.00 0.69 14.19
C SER A 43 0.83 0.93 12.68
N GLU A 44 1.76 1.70 12.07
CA GLU A 44 1.79 1.89 10.60
C GLU A 44 1.92 0.56 9.85
N ILE A 45 2.66 -0.40 10.41
CA ILE A 45 2.82 -1.75 9.86
C ILE A 45 1.47 -2.49 9.83
N GLU A 46 0.74 -2.46 10.94
CA GLU A 46 -0.58 -3.11 11.06
C GLU A 46 -1.60 -2.47 10.12
N ALA A 47 -1.63 -1.13 10.06
CA ALA A 47 -2.48 -0.40 9.13
C ALA A 47 -2.18 -0.76 7.66
N LEU A 48 -0.89 -0.86 7.29
CA LEU A 48 -0.47 -1.27 5.95
C LEU A 48 -0.88 -2.72 5.64
N GLN A 49 -0.69 -3.65 6.58
CA GLN A 49 -1.13 -5.05 6.43
C GLN A 49 -2.64 -5.15 6.21
N ASN A 50 -3.44 -4.39 6.97
CA ASN A 50 -4.88 -4.34 6.84
C ASN A 50 -5.32 -3.82 5.45
N LEU A 51 -4.64 -2.80 4.93
CA LEU A 51 -4.90 -2.28 3.59
C LEU A 51 -4.51 -3.29 2.50
N LEU A 52 -3.35 -3.93 2.60
CA LEU A 52 -2.91 -4.94 1.64
C LEU A 52 -3.86 -6.15 1.61
N LYS A 53 -4.33 -6.59 2.78
CA LYS A 53 -5.33 -7.66 2.87
C LYS A 53 -6.60 -7.32 2.08
N LYS A 54 -7.13 -6.11 2.25
CA LYS A 54 -8.32 -5.63 1.50
C LYS A 54 -8.10 -5.60 -0.01
N ILE A 55 -6.91 -5.20 -0.45
CA ILE A 55 -6.53 -5.18 -1.87
C ILE A 55 -6.54 -6.61 -2.45
N LEU A 56 -5.94 -7.57 -1.74
CA LEU A 56 -5.87 -8.97 -2.18
C LEU A 56 -7.24 -9.67 -2.14
N GLU A 57 -8.07 -9.35 -1.15
CA GLU A 57 -9.43 -9.89 -1.04
C GLU A 57 -10.35 -9.35 -2.14
N GLY A 58 -10.17 -8.10 -2.57
CA GLY A 58 -10.93 -7.49 -3.66
C GLY A 58 -10.58 -7.96 -5.07
N GLN A 59 -9.53 -8.79 -5.23
CA GLN A 59 -9.17 -9.40 -6.52
C GLN A 59 -9.89 -10.73 -6.81
N LYS A 60 -10.76 -11.21 -5.92
CA LYS A 60 -11.55 -12.44 -6.10
C LYS A 60 -12.86 -12.20 -6.83
#